data_AF-A0A926ARE6-F1
#
_entry.id   AF-A0A926ARE6-F1
#
_cell.length_a   1.000
_cell.length_b   1.000
_cell.length_c   1.000
_cell.angle_alpha   90.00
_cell.angle_beta   90.00
_cell.angle_gamma   90.00
#
_symmetry.space_group_name_H-M   'P 1'
#
loop_
_entity.id
_entity.type
_entity.pdbx_description
1 polymer ?
#
loop_
_entity_poly.entity_id
_entity_poly.type
_entity_poly.pdbx_seq_one_letter_code
_entity_poly.pdbx_strand_id
1 'polypeptide(L)'
;MTERQRIVIVGGGFAGLNAARSLRRADVQVTLVDRRNFHLFQPLLYQVATGGLSPGNIAAPLRSILRRQRNVEVLLAEVTDFDLVGRRLKLAVGVLCYDTLIVCTGSLTGFFGHGEWAKAAPGLKS
;
A
#
# COMPACT_ATOMS: atom_id res chain seq x y z
N MET A 1 -2.54 -20.34 -24.09
CA MET A 1 -1.92 -19.77 -22.87
C MET A 1 -3.04 -19.34 -21.97
N THR A 2 -3.24 -20.01 -20.83
CA THR A 2 -4.20 -19.56 -19.81
C THR A 2 -3.69 -18.24 -19.22
N GLU A 3 -4.52 -17.19 -19.22
CA GLU A 3 -4.20 -15.97 -18.49
C GLU A 3 -4.04 -16.32 -17.01
N ARG A 4 -2.92 -15.91 -16.39
CA ARG A 4 -2.72 -16.07 -14.95
C ARG A 4 -3.72 -15.17 -14.23
N GLN A 5 -4.29 -15.68 -13.13
CA GLN A 5 -5.22 -14.92 -12.30
C GLN A 5 -4.56 -13.61 -11.82
N ARG A 6 -5.25 -12.48 -12.02
CA ARG A 6 -4.79 -11.14 -11.66
C ARG A 6 -5.26 -10.78 -10.26
N ILE A 7 -4.31 -10.61 -9.35
CA ILE A 7 -4.52 -10.16 -7.99
C ILE A 7 -4.04 -8.72 -7.87
N VAL A 8 -4.93 -7.83 -7.46
CA VAL A 8 -4.57 -6.44 -7.15
C VAL A 8 -4.61 -6.23 -5.64
N ILE A 9 -3.54 -5.67 -5.10
CA ILE A 9 -3.38 -5.34 -3.69
C ILE A 9 -3.32 -3.82 -3.56
N VAL A 10 -4.20 -3.21 -2.77
CA VAL A 10 -4.21 -1.76 -2.55
C VAL A 10 -3.60 -1.44 -1.19
N GLY A 11 -2.43 -0.80 -1.19
CA GLY A 11 -1.68 -0.40 0.01
C GLY A 11 -0.47 -1.28 0.29
N GLY A 12 0.74 -0.72 0.18
CA GLY A 12 2.05 -1.30 0.52
C GLY A 12 2.46 -1.14 2.00
N GLY A 13 1.49 -0.98 2.89
CA GLY A 13 1.71 -1.07 4.34
C GLY A 13 2.05 -2.50 4.80
N PHE A 14 1.90 -2.77 6.09
CA PHE A 14 2.18 -4.10 6.66
C PHE A 14 1.38 -5.22 5.99
N ALA A 15 0.06 -5.05 5.88
CA ALA A 15 -0.81 -6.09 5.36
C ALA A 15 -0.52 -6.38 3.87
N GLY A 16 -0.49 -5.35 3.02
CA GLY A 16 -0.33 -5.57 1.58
C GLY A 16 1.07 -6.02 1.17
N LEU A 17 2.12 -5.56 1.85
CA LEU A 17 3.47 -6.09 1.61
C LEU A 17 3.56 -7.58 1.97
N ASN A 18 2.97 -7.99 3.10
CA ASN A 18 2.97 -9.40 3.50
C ASN A 18 2.07 -10.24 2.59
N ALA A 19 0.91 -9.73 2.18
CA ALA A 19 0.05 -10.40 1.20
C ALA A 19 0.79 -10.65 -0.13
N ALA A 20 1.49 -9.63 -0.65
CA ALA A 20 2.31 -9.77 -1.85
C ALA A 20 3.40 -10.85 -1.68
N ARG A 21 4.12 -10.84 -0.55
CA ARG A 21 5.17 -11.83 -0.25
C ARG A 21 4.62 -13.26 -0.13
N SER A 22 3.46 -13.44 0.49
CA SER A 22 2.82 -14.76 0.63
C SER A 22 2.43 -15.36 -0.72
N LEU A 23 2.12 -14.52 -1.72
CA LEU A 23 1.77 -14.93 -3.08
C LEU A 23 2.99 -15.21 -3.98
N ARG A 24 4.22 -15.13 -3.47
CA ARG A 24 5.46 -15.25 -4.26
C ARG A 24 5.58 -16.52 -5.10
N ARG A 25 4.99 -17.63 -4.63
CA ARG A 25 5.05 -18.95 -5.30
C ARG A 25 3.74 -19.36 -5.96
N ALA A 26 2.70 -18.54 -5.85
CA ALA A 26 1.42 -18.80 -6.49
C ALA A 26 1.50 -18.52 -8.00
N ASP A 27 0.76 -19.30 -8.80
CA ASP A 27 0.67 -19.12 -10.25
C ASP A 27 -0.33 -18.01 -10.62
N VAL A 28 0.00 -16.79 -10.18
CA VAL A 28 -0.84 -15.59 -10.29
C VAL A 28 0.02 -14.40 -10.71
N GLN A 29 -0.60 -13.36 -11.26
CA GLN A 29 0.03 -12.06 -11.47
C GLN A 29 -0.44 -11.10 -10.37
N VAL A 30 0.50 -10.51 -9.64
CA VAL A 30 0.21 -9.58 -8.54
C VAL A 30 0.57 -8.15 -8.95
N THR A 31 -0.35 -7.22 -8.76
CA THR A 31 -0.07 -5.78 -8.82
C THR A 31 -0.29 -5.16 -7.45
N LEU A 32 0.78 -4.69 -6.81
CA LEU A 32 0.72 -3.91 -5.57
C LEU A 32 0.64 -2.42 -5.91
N VAL A 33 -0.50 -1.79 -5.63
CA VAL A 33 -0.75 -0.37 -5.88
C VAL A 33 -0.65 0.40 -4.57
N ASP A 34 0.18 1.44 -4.53
CA ASP A 34 0.21 2.40 -3.42
C ASP A 34 0.54 3.80 -3.95
N ARG A 35 0.02 4.84 -3.29
CA ARG A 35 0.35 6.24 -3.55
C ARG A 35 1.76 6.63 -3.07
N ARG A 36 2.41 5.77 -2.28
CA ARG A 36 3.80 5.88 -1.81
C ARG A 36 4.64 4.76 -2.40
N ASN A 37 5.90 5.07 -2.73
CA ASN A 37 6.83 4.11 -3.30
C ASN A 37 7.61 3.29 -2.24
N PHE A 38 7.32 3.47 -0.95
CA PHE A 38 8.02 2.81 0.16
C PHE A 38 7.06 2.19 1.18
N HIS A 39 7.53 1.12 1.82
CA HIS A 39 6.95 0.59 3.04
C HIS A 39 7.51 1.38 4.23
N LEU A 40 6.63 1.81 5.14
CA LEU A 40 6.99 2.53 6.36
C LEU A 40 6.80 1.62 7.57
N PHE A 41 7.87 1.41 8.33
CA PHE A 41 7.81 0.67 9.59
C PHE A 41 7.28 1.58 10.72
N GLN A 42 5.96 1.76 10.72
CA GLN A 42 5.24 2.66 11.64
C GLN A 42 5.59 2.49 13.14
N PRO A 43 5.90 1.29 13.67
CA PRO A 43 6.24 1.13 15.08
C PRO A 43 7.40 2.01 15.58
N LEU A 44 8.32 2.44 14.71
CA LEU A 44 9.46 3.28 15.10
C LEU A 44 9.29 4.77 14.76
N LEU A 45 8.09 5.21 14.36
CA LEU A 45 7.82 6.61 14.06
C LEU A 45 8.11 7.53 15.26
N TYR A 46 7.93 7.05 16.48
CA TYR A 46 8.21 7.84 17.68
C TYR A 46 9.69 8.18 17.81
N GLN A 47 10.60 7.26 17.41
CA GLN A 47 12.05 7.52 17.44
C GLN A 47 12.46 8.53 16.37
N VAL A 48 11.75 8.58 15.25
CA VAL A 48 11.96 9.65 14.26
C VAL A 48 11.46 10.98 14.80
N ALA A 49 10.28 11.01 15.42
CA ALA A 49 9.72 12.21 16.02
C ALA A 49 10.58 12.79 17.15
N THR A 50 11.28 11.95 17.90
CA THR A 50 12.22 12.38 18.96
C THR A 50 13.66 12.57 18.48
N GLY A 51 13.93 12.45 17.17
CA GLY A 51 15.27 12.63 16.59
C GLY A 51 16.26 11.48 16.86
N GLY A 52 15.81 10.36 17.44
CA GLY A 52 16.64 9.17 17.67
C GLY A 52 16.91 8.34 16.41
N LEU A 53 16.10 8.50 15.36
CA LEU A 53 16.30 7.85 14.06
C LEU A 53 16.03 8.80 12.89
N SER A 54 16.74 8.61 11.79
CA SER A 54 16.40 9.25 10.50
C SER A 54 15.21 8.54 9.84
N PRO A 55 14.32 9.27 9.15
CA PRO A 55 13.22 8.66 8.39
C PRO A 55 13.67 7.57 7.41
N GLY A 56 14.86 7.72 6.81
CA GLY A 56 15.42 6.74 5.88
C GLY A 56 15.71 5.37 6.52
N ASN A 57 15.87 5.31 7.85
CA ASN A 57 16.09 4.05 8.57
C ASN A 57 14.81 3.23 8.74
N ILE A 58 13.63 3.84 8.58
CA ILE A 58 12.33 3.20 8.79
C ILE A 58 11.47 3.12 7.52
N ALA A 59 11.99 3.61 6.39
CA ALA A 59 11.32 3.61 5.09
C ALA A 59 12.14 2.83 4.06
N ALA A 60 11.54 1.80 3.47
CA ALA A 60 12.20 0.96 2.47
C ALA A 60 11.41 0.94 1.15
N PRO A 61 12.03 1.23 -0.02
CA PRO A 61 11.30 1.25 -1.29
C PRO A 61 10.66 -0.11 -1.60
N LEU A 62 9.35 -0.11 -1.89
CA LEU A 62 8.57 -1.34 -2.15
C LEU A 62 9.18 -2.17 -3.29
N ARG A 63 9.59 -1.48 -4.37
CA ARG A 63 10.26 -2.11 -5.53
C ARG A 63 11.55 -2.81 -5.12
N SER A 64 12.33 -2.23 -4.21
CA SER A 64 13.58 -2.84 -3.71
C SER A 64 13.28 -4.08 -2.87
N ILE A 65 12.27 -4.03 -2.00
CA ILE A 65 11.86 -5.16 -1.16
C ILE A 65 11.37 -6.33 -2.02
N LEU A 66 10.59 -6.05 -3.07
CA LEU A 66 9.94 -7.04 -3.92
C LEU A 66 10.75 -7.42 -5.17
N ARG A 67 11.93 -6.82 -5.41
CA ARG A 67 12.76 -6.99 -6.62
C ARG A 67 13.01 -8.44 -7.05
N ARG A 68 13.09 -9.39 -6.10
CA ARG A 68 13.38 -10.81 -6.37
C ARG A 68 12.13 -11.66 -6.60
N GLN A 69 10.94 -11.07 -6.53
CA GLN A 69 9.67 -11.74 -6.76
C GLN A 69 9.23 -11.48 -8.20
N ARG A 70 9.18 -12.54 -9.02
CA ARG A 70 8.95 -12.43 -10.47
C ARG A 70 7.50 -12.17 -10.85
N ASN A 71 6.57 -12.49 -9.95
CA ASN A 71 5.13 -12.42 -10.22
C ASN A 71 4.47 -11.17 -9.61
N VAL A 72 5.25 -10.18 -9.18
CA VAL A 72 4.73 -8.94 -8.60
C VAL A 72 5.23 -7.73 -9.34
N GLU A 73 4.33 -6.81 -9.62
CA GLU A 73 4.60 -5.46 -10.07
C GLU A 73 4.18 -4.47 -8.98
N VAL A 74 4.98 -3.43 -8.77
CA VAL A 74 4.62 -2.32 -7.87
C VAL A 74 4.22 -1.13 -8.75
N LEU A 75 2.96 -0.70 -8.61
CA LEU A 75 2.42 0.47 -9.29
C LEU A 75 2.33 1.64 -8.30
N LEU A 76 3.03 2.73 -8.62
CA LEU A 76 2.90 3.98 -7.88
C LEU A 76 1.68 4.73 -8.42
N ALA A 77 0.54 4.59 -7.75
CA ALA A 77 -0.70 5.25 -8.14
C ALA A 77 -1.63 5.38 -6.94
N GLU A 78 -2.47 6.40 -6.97
CA GLU A 78 -3.58 6.56 -6.02
C GLU A 78 -4.84 5.91 -6.58
N VAL A 79 -5.42 5.00 -5.80
CA VAL A 79 -6.75 4.42 -6.07
C VAL A 79 -7.78 5.40 -5.54
N THR A 80 -8.67 5.86 -6.41
CA THR A 80 -9.68 6.88 -6.10
C THR A 80 -11.07 6.29 -5.89
N ASP A 81 -11.35 5.13 -6.48
CA ASP A 81 -12.67 4.49 -6.41
C ASP A 81 -12.62 3.00 -6.80
N PHE A 82 -13.66 2.26 -6.43
CA PHE A 82 -13.81 0.82 -6.64
C PHE A 82 -15.08 0.53 -7.45
N ASP A 83 -14.93 0.04 -8.68
CA ASP A 83 -16.02 -0.57 -9.43
C ASP A 83 -16.02 -2.09 -9.19
N LEU A 84 -16.80 -2.53 -8.21
CA LEU A 84 -16.87 -3.93 -7.81
C LEU A 84 -17.65 -4.80 -8.81
N VAL A 85 -18.62 -4.21 -9.52
CA VAL A 85 -19.43 -4.92 -10.52
C VAL A 85 -18.59 -5.23 -11.74
N GLY A 86 -17.89 -4.21 -12.26
CA GLY A 86 -16.98 -4.36 -13.40
C GLY A 86 -15.61 -4.94 -13.03
N ARG A 87 -15.32 -5.14 -11.74
CA ARG A 87 -14.02 -5.60 -11.21
C ARG A 87 -12.84 -4.73 -11.64
N ARG A 88 -12.99 -3.42 -11.44
CA ARG A 88 -12.01 -2.39 -11.82
C ARG A 88 -11.69 -1.48 -10.64
N LEU A 89 -10.43 -1.15 -10.46
CA LEU A 89 -10.01 -0.01 -9.65
C LEU A 89 -9.91 1.22 -10.54
N LYS A 90 -10.46 2.34 -10.08
CA LYS A 90 -10.19 3.65 -10.69
C LYS A 90 -8.94 4.23 -10.06
N LEU A 91 -8.02 4.66 -10.91
CA LEU A 91 -6.83 5.38 -10.51
C LEU A 91 -7.00 6.85 -10.90
N ALA A 92 -6.16 7.73 -10.36
CA ALA A 92 -6.11 9.12 -10.82
C ALA A 92 -5.90 9.22 -12.35
N VAL A 93 -5.14 8.26 -12.92
CA VAL A 93 -4.92 8.14 -14.37
C VAL A 93 -5.19 6.69 -14.79
N GLY A 94 -6.40 6.44 -15.30
CA GLY A 94 -6.79 5.16 -15.89
C GLY A 94 -7.48 4.18 -14.93
N VAL A 95 -7.53 2.92 -15.34
CA VAL A 95 -8.22 1.83 -14.63
C VAL A 95 -7.37 0.58 -14.57
N LEU A 96 -7.52 -0.20 -13.50
CA LEU A 96 -6.84 -1.49 -13.32
C LEU A 96 -7.88 -2.60 -13.09
N CYS A 97 -7.94 -3.56 -14.01
CA CYS A 97 -8.82 -4.72 -13.88
C CYS A 97 -8.20 -5.76 -12.94
N TYR A 98 -9.06 -6.51 -12.24
CA TYR A 98 -8.62 -7.58 -11.33
C TYR A 98 -9.59 -8.76 -11.37
N ASP A 99 -9.08 -9.94 -11.04
CA ASP A 99 -9.91 -11.12 -10.76
C ASP A 99 -10.13 -11.26 -9.25
N THR A 100 -9.14 -10.85 -8.44
CA THR A 100 -9.21 -10.79 -6.98
C THR A 100 -8.62 -9.47 -6.46
N LEU A 101 -9.31 -8.86 -5.51
CA LEU A 101 -8.91 -7.60 -4.87
C LEU A 101 -8.59 -7.83 -3.39
N ILE A 102 -7.43 -7.34 -2.94
CA ILE A 102 -7.02 -7.33 -1.54
C ILE A 102 -6.87 -5.86 -1.10
N VAL A 103 -7.72 -5.41 -0.17
CA VAL A 103 -7.70 -4.01 0.32
C VAL A 103 -6.90 -3.92 1.62
N CYS A 104 -5.82 -3.13 1.60
CA CYS A 104 -4.84 -2.97 2.68
C CYS A 104 -4.50 -1.49 2.94
N THR A 105 -5.47 -0.59 2.79
CA THR A 105 -5.29 0.88 2.82
C THR A 105 -4.97 1.46 4.20
N GLY A 106 -5.07 0.66 5.25
CA GLY A 106 -4.77 1.07 6.63
C GLY A 106 -5.87 1.96 7.21
N SER A 107 -5.48 2.89 8.09
CA SER A 107 -6.39 3.80 8.77
C SER A 107 -5.78 5.19 8.93
N LEU A 108 -6.63 6.19 9.10
CA LEU A 108 -6.26 7.56 9.42
C LEU A 108 -6.45 7.83 10.91
N THR A 109 -5.82 8.90 11.41
CA THR A 109 -6.09 9.40 12.76
C THR A 109 -7.51 9.95 12.81
N GLY A 110 -8.33 9.37 13.67
CA GLY A 110 -9.65 9.91 13.99
C GLY A 110 -9.52 11.04 15.01
N PHE A 111 -10.20 12.16 14.76
CA PHE A 111 -10.31 13.27 15.70
C PHE A 111 -11.69 13.35 16.36
N PHE A 112 -12.49 12.28 16.28
CA PHE A 112 -13.77 12.14 17.01
C PHE A 112 -14.76 13.31 16.85
N GLY A 113 -14.85 13.89 15.65
CA GLY A 113 -15.71 15.04 15.35
C GLY A 113 -15.01 16.40 15.46
N HIS A 114 -13.79 16.44 16.01
CA HIS A 114 -13.00 17.65 16.22
C HIS A 114 -11.90 17.82 15.15
N GLY A 115 -12.30 18.04 13.90
CA GLY A 115 -11.36 18.18 12.78
C GLY A 115 -10.34 19.30 12.96
N GLU A 116 -10.65 20.31 13.76
CA GLU A 116 -9.77 21.42 14.12
C GLU A 116 -8.52 20.96 14.90
N TRP A 117 -8.59 19.86 15.65
CA TRP A 117 -7.46 19.34 16.42
C TRP A 117 -6.31 18.91 15.52
N ALA A 118 -6.56 18.51 14.27
CA ALA A 118 -5.52 18.11 13.33
C ALA A 118 -4.44 19.20 13.12
N LYS A 119 -4.80 20.48 13.31
CA LYS A 119 -3.86 21.60 13.18
C LYS A 119 -2.89 21.71 14.36
N ALA A 120 -3.32 21.33 15.56
CA ALA A 120 -2.56 21.48 16.79
C ALA A 120 -1.97 20.15 17.31
N ALA A 121 -2.56 19.02 16.93
CA ALA A 121 -2.19 17.67 17.37
C ALA A 121 -2.03 16.75 16.15
N PRO A 122 -0.96 16.90 15.35
CA PRO A 122 -0.74 16.04 14.20
C PRO A 122 -0.58 14.58 14.65
N GLY A 123 -1.24 13.67 13.92
CA GLY A 123 -1.13 12.24 14.19
C GLY A 123 0.22 11.66 13.77
N LEU A 124 0.73 10.69 14.53
CA LEU A 124 1.96 9.97 14.21
C LEU A 124 1.66 8.72 13.36
N LYS A 125 1.34 8.91 12.08
CA LYS A 125 0.83 7.85 11.19
C LYS A 125 1.55 7.69 9.85
N SER A 126 2.36 8.65 9.41
CA SER A 126 2.96 8.63 8.07
C SER A 126 4.19 9.47 7.90
#